data_AF-A0A3M1LFD5-F1
#
_entry.id   AF-A0A3M1LFD5-F1
#
_cell.length_a   1.000
_cell.length_b   1.000
_cell.length_c   1.000
_cell.angle_alpha   90.00
_cell.angle_beta   90.00
_cell.angle_gamma   90.00
#
_symmetry.space_group_name_H-M   'P 1'
#
loop_
_entity.id
_entity.type
_entity.pdbx_description
1 polymer ?
#
loop_
_entity_poly.entity_id
_entity_poly.type
_entity_poly.pdbx_seq_one_letter_code
_entity_poly.pdbx_strand_id
1 'polypeptide(L)'
;PYDHVREADIFWEKRIWRVIDVREKMNLPFAYPERPFFTILMDAATNGEITAYSTEDDKFTSPLGPNEVASMGTTIDTIVTFDPETYEEQIQVVRNDLNPEDVKRFRIKEVWFFDEETSTLQVRILGIAPLIDVKDDAGNFRYEKPMFWVYYPEAREVLARERVFNVGNDASPVTWEDIMEMRFFSSYIYKESNVRDRRLQDYLSGVDLLLEASKIEQEIFNFEHDLWSY
;
A
#
# COMPACT_ATOMS: atom_id res chain seq x y z
N PRO A 1 -15.02 12.97 6.40
CA PRO A 1 -14.64 12.53 7.77
C PRO A 1 -15.28 11.18 8.08
N TYR A 2 -14.56 10.25 8.73
CA TYR A 2 -15.17 9.01 9.20
C TYR A 2 -16.20 9.28 10.29
N ASP A 3 -17.21 8.41 10.36
CA ASP A 3 -18.11 8.41 11.51
C ASP A 3 -17.35 8.01 12.77
N HIS A 4 -17.63 8.72 13.86
CA HIS A 4 -16.94 8.50 15.13
C HIS A 4 -17.58 7.31 15.86
N VAL A 5 -17.16 6.11 15.48
CA VAL A 5 -17.52 4.87 16.19
C VAL A 5 -16.84 4.90 17.55
N ARG A 6 -17.61 4.71 18.62
CA ARG A 6 -17.04 4.64 19.97
C ARG A 6 -16.38 3.27 20.12
N GLU A 7 -15.22 3.23 20.77
CA GLU A 7 -14.51 1.96 21.02
C GLU A 7 -15.37 0.96 21.82
N ALA A 8 -16.33 1.44 22.61
CA ALA A 8 -17.26 0.60 23.35
C ALA A 8 -18.28 -0.15 22.47
N ASP A 9 -18.56 0.37 21.28
CA ASP A 9 -19.54 -0.19 20.33
C ASP A 9 -18.88 -1.17 19.33
N ILE A 10 -17.56 -1.38 19.47
CA ILE A 10 -16.81 -2.34 18.66
C ILE A 10 -16.85 -3.70 19.35
N PHE A 11 -17.72 -4.59 18.86
CA PHE A 11 -17.83 -5.96 19.38
C PHE A 11 -16.60 -6.82 19.03
N TRP A 12 -16.07 -6.61 17.82
CA TRP A 12 -14.99 -7.41 17.26
C TRP A 12 -14.12 -6.54 16.36
N GLU A 13 -12.80 -6.70 16.45
CA GLU A 13 -11.81 -6.03 15.60
C GLU A 13 -10.79 -7.07 15.09
N LYS A 14 -10.46 -7.03 13.81
CA LYS A 14 -9.34 -7.75 13.22
C LYS A 14 -8.55 -6.86 12.26
N ARG A 15 -7.23 -6.87 12.40
CA ARG A 15 -6.33 -6.14 11.50
C ARG A 15 -5.83 -7.05 10.39
N ILE A 16 -5.88 -6.54 9.17
CA ILE A 16 -5.53 -7.29 7.97
C ILE A 16 -4.59 -6.43 7.13
N TRP A 17 -3.56 -7.05 6.60
CA TRP A 17 -2.70 -6.46 5.60
C TRP A 17 -2.98 -7.15 4.28
N ARG A 18 -3.33 -6.35 3.28
CA ARG A 18 -3.60 -6.82 1.92
C ARG A 18 -2.57 -6.24 0.97
N VAL A 19 -2.36 -6.92 -0.15
CA VAL A 19 -1.52 -6.44 -1.24
C VAL A 19 -2.39 -6.29 -2.48
N ILE A 20 -2.35 -5.09 -3.06
CA ILE A 20 -2.88 -4.76 -4.38
C ILE A 20 -1.75 -4.96 -5.37
N ASP A 21 -1.97 -5.79 -6.40
CA ASP A 21 -1.07 -5.90 -7.54
C ASP A 21 -1.65 -5.14 -8.73
N VAL A 22 -0.91 -4.14 -9.23
CA VAL A 22 -1.38 -3.27 -10.33
C VAL A 22 -1.49 -4.00 -11.68
N ARG A 23 -0.90 -5.20 -11.77
CA ARG A 23 -0.96 -6.05 -12.98
C ARG A 23 -2.32 -6.70 -13.15
N GLU A 24 -3.14 -6.71 -12.10
CA GLU A 24 -4.50 -7.22 -12.18
C GLU A 24 -5.42 -6.25 -12.93
N LYS A 25 -6.34 -6.78 -13.75
CA LYS A 25 -7.19 -5.98 -14.64
C LYS A 25 -7.98 -4.88 -13.90
N MET A 26 -8.44 -5.19 -12.69
CA MET A 26 -9.22 -4.27 -11.84
C MET A 26 -8.35 -3.12 -11.30
N ASN A 27 -7.04 -3.34 -11.17
CA ASN A 27 -6.09 -2.41 -10.58
C ASN A 27 -5.28 -1.63 -11.63
N LEU A 28 -5.54 -1.83 -12.92
CA LEU A 28 -4.88 -1.07 -13.99
C LEU A 28 -4.90 0.46 -13.80
N PRO A 29 -5.96 1.09 -13.25
CA PRO A 29 -5.94 2.52 -12.99
C PRO A 29 -4.80 2.99 -12.06
N PHE A 30 -4.27 2.11 -11.19
CA PHE A 30 -3.15 2.45 -10.31
C PHE A 30 -1.83 2.67 -11.07
N ALA A 31 -1.69 2.03 -12.23
CA ALA A 31 -0.52 2.14 -13.11
C ALA A 31 -0.79 3.07 -14.30
N TYR A 32 -1.73 4.01 -14.19
CA TYR A 32 -2.04 4.94 -15.27
C TYR A 32 -0.79 5.77 -15.66
N PRO A 33 -0.31 5.73 -16.92
CA PRO A 33 0.99 6.29 -17.28
C PRO A 33 1.15 7.80 -17.04
N GLU A 34 0.10 8.60 -17.22
CA GLU A 34 0.21 10.05 -17.05
C GLU A 34 0.19 10.48 -15.57
N ARG A 35 -0.54 9.75 -14.73
CA ARG A 35 -0.67 10.04 -13.31
C ARG A 35 -0.77 8.74 -12.48
N PRO A 36 0.35 8.01 -12.30
CA PRO A 36 0.36 6.79 -11.50
C PRO A 36 -0.01 7.06 -10.05
N PHE A 37 -0.64 6.11 -9.37
CA PHE A 37 -1.02 6.29 -7.96
C PHE A 37 0.19 6.57 -7.05
N PHE A 38 1.34 5.99 -7.36
CA PHE A 38 2.59 6.24 -6.64
C PHE A 38 3.06 7.70 -6.71
N THR A 39 2.95 8.36 -7.87
CA THR A 39 3.40 9.76 -8.00
C THR A 39 2.53 10.68 -7.16
N ILE A 40 1.23 10.42 -7.08
CA ILE A 40 0.30 11.17 -6.22
C ILE A 40 0.75 11.09 -4.75
N LEU A 41 1.06 9.89 -4.27
CA LEU A 41 1.54 9.71 -2.89
C LEU A 41 2.91 10.36 -2.66
N MET A 42 3.83 10.24 -3.62
CA MET A 42 5.17 10.83 -3.51
C MET A 42 5.13 12.36 -3.50
N ASP A 43 4.37 12.96 -4.40
CA ASP A 43 4.20 14.42 -4.51
C ASP A 43 3.58 14.96 -3.22
N ALA A 44 2.51 14.33 -2.74
CA ALA A 44 1.82 14.73 -1.53
C ALA A 44 2.72 14.63 -0.28
N ALA A 45 3.52 13.57 -0.18
CA ALA A 45 4.44 13.39 0.95
C ALA A 45 5.62 14.39 0.90
N THR A 46 6.12 14.68 -0.31
CA THR A 46 7.22 15.63 -0.52
C THR A 46 6.79 17.07 -0.29
N ASN A 47 5.53 17.40 -0.64
CA ASN A 47 4.92 18.71 -0.34
C ASN A 47 4.57 18.88 1.15
N GLY A 48 4.59 17.81 1.93
CA GLY A 48 4.16 17.81 3.33
C GLY A 48 2.63 17.87 3.50
N GLU A 49 1.87 17.53 2.47
CA GLU A 49 0.40 17.40 2.53
C GLU A 49 -0.02 16.12 3.26
N ILE A 50 0.80 15.07 3.20
CA ILE A 50 0.60 13.82 3.93
C ILE A 50 1.82 13.46 4.76
N THR A 51 1.60 12.87 5.93
CA THR A 51 2.67 12.34 6.76
C THR A 51 3.04 10.93 6.30
N ALA A 52 4.29 10.75 5.88
CA ALA A 52 4.86 9.42 5.65
C ALA A 52 5.47 8.89 6.95
N TYR A 53 5.48 7.58 7.11
CA TYR A 53 5.99 6.89 8.28
C TYR A 53 6.97 5.79 7.88
N SER A 54 7.89 5.48 8.79
CA SER A 54 8.87 4.41 8.62
C SER A 54 8.19 3.04 8.48
N THR A 55 8.88 2.12 7.81
CA THR A 55 8.43 0.73 7.61
C THR A 55 9.00 -0.24 8.65
N GLU A 56 9.75 0.27 9.63
CA GLU A 56 10.27 -0.51 10.75
C GLU A 56 9.14 -1.11 11.59
N ASP A 57 8.08 -0.33 11.84
CA ASP A 57 6.91 -0.75 12.59
C ASP A 57 5.62 -0.48 11.82
N ASP A 58 4.71 -1.45 11.83
CA ASP A 58 3.37 -1.29 11.25
C ASP A 58 2.48 -0.36 12.11
N LYS A 59 3.01 0.40 13.07
CA LYS A 59 2.23 1.18 14.05
C LYS A 59 2.24 2.69 13.79
N PHE A 60 2.86 3.15 12.71
CA PHE A 60 2.94 4.57 12.34
C PHE A 60 3.54 5.44 13.47
N THR A 61 4.56 4.94 14.17
CA THR A 61 5.15 5.69 15.31
C THR A 61 6.26 6.66 14.91
N SER A 62 6.95 6.36 13.82
CA SER A 62 8.13 7.11 13.38
C SER A 62 7.81 7.88 12.09
N PRO A 63 7.41 9.16 12.17
CA PRO A 63 7.15 9.98 11.00
C PRO A 63 8.46 10.29 10.26
N LEU A 64 8.41 10.28 8.94
CA LEU A 64 9.50 10.62 8.04
C LEU A 64 9.35 12.07 7.57
N GLY A 65 10.47 12.79 7.52
CA GLY A 65 10.49 14.14 6.95
C GLY A 65 10.33 14.12 5.42
N PRO A 66 9.83 15.20 4.79
CA PRO A 66 9.66 15.27 3.34
C PRO A 66 10.96 14.99 2.56
N ASN A 67 12.09 15.46 3.10
CA ASN A 67 13.41 15.21 2.51
C ASN A 67 13.83 13.73 2.55
N GLU A 68 13.41 13.00 3.58
CA GLU A 68 13.72 11.57 3.72
C GLU A 68 12.88 10.76 2.72
N VAL A 69 11.60 11.11 2.56
CA VAL A 69 10.71 10.48 1.58
C VAL A 69 11.19 10.74 0.15
N ALA A 70 11.57 11.98 -0.16
CA ALA A 70 12.16 12.33 -1.45
C ALA A 70 13.43 11.52 -1.72
N SER A 71 14.26 11.30 -0.69
CA SER A 71 15.47 10.48 -0.81
C SER A 71 15.16 9.00 -1.03
N MET A 72 14.02 8.49 -0.56
CA MET A 72 13.57 7.13 -0.88
C MET A 72 13.06 6.99 -2.31
N GLY A 73 12.54 8.08 -2.89
CA GLY A 73 12.15 8.17 -4.30
C GLY A 73 13.33 8.30 -5.27
N THR A 74 14.56 8.47 -4.78
CA THR A 74 15.77 8.58 -5.61
C THR A 74 16.75 7.46 -5.21
N THR A 75 16.97 6.50 -6.11
CA THR A 75 18.02 5.50 -5.90
C THR A 75 19.37 6.14 -6.23
N ILE A 76 20.27 6.16 -5.25
CA ILE A 76 21.65 6.64 -5.44
C ILE A 76 22.48 5.45 -5.89
N ASP A 77 22.70 5.31 -7.20
CA ASP A 77 23.63 4.32 -7.75
C ASP A 77 25.00 4.97 -7.94
N THR A 78 26.04 4.38 -7.35
CA THR A 78 27.42 4.76 -7.61
C THR A 78 27.94 4.00 -8.81
N ILE A 79 28.18 4.70 -9.94
CA ILE A 79 28.87 4.11 -11.08
C ILE A 79 30.36 4.46 -10.96
N VAL A 80 31.22 3.45 -10.89
CA VAL A 80 32.66 3.65 -11.00
C VAL A 80 32.97 3.90 -12.47
N THR A 81 33.33 5.13 -12.81
CA THR A 81 33.75 5.53 -14.16
C THR A 81 35.25 5.78 -14.18
N PHE A 82 35.92 5.28 -15.21
CA PHE A 82 37.35 5.48 -15.39
C PHE A 82 37.59 6.73 -16.23
N ASP A 83 38.41 7.64 -15.73
CA ASP A 83 38.83 8.81 -16.50
C ASP A 83 39.78 8.36 -17.64
N PRO A 84 39.45 8.65 -18.92
CA PRO A 84 40.22 8.16 -20.06
C PRO A 84 41.62 8.78 -20.20
N GLU A 85 41.95 9.85 -19.46
CA GLU A 85 43.29 10.48 -19.49
C GLU A 85 44.17 10.09 -18.30
N THR A 86 43.59 9.86 -17.12
CA THR A 86 44.33 9.60 -15.87
C THR A 86 44.22 8.17 -15.36
N TYR A 87 43.31 7.35 -15.91
CA TYR A 87 43.02 5.98 -15.46
C TYR A 87 42.68 5.86 -13.96
N GLU A 88 42.31 6.96 -13.31
CA GLU A 88 41.88 6.98 -11.91
C GLU A 88 40.38 6.62 -11.80
N GLU A 89 40.03 5.90 -10.73
CA GLU A 89 38.64 5.56 -10.42
C GLU A 89 37.91 6.82 -9.94
N GLN A 90 37.05 7.39 -10.80
CA GLN A 90 36.11 8.43 -10.37
C GLN A 90 34.78 7.78 -10.02
N ILE A 91 34.39 7.89 -8.75
CA ILE A 91 33.07 7.49 -8.29
C ILE A 91 32.09 8.57 -8.72
N GLN A 92 31.40 8.37 -9.84
CA GLN A 92 30.30 9.24 -10.23
C GLN A 92 29.04 8.74 -9.52
N VAL A 93 28.56 9.55 -8.57
CA VAL A 93 27.28 9.32 -7.90
C VAL A 93 26.18 9.74 -8.86
N VAL A 94 25.54 8.78 -9.53
CA VAL A 94 24.38 9.04 -10.38
C VAL A 94 23.12 8.96 -9.52
N ARG A 95 22.35 10.04 -9.51
CA ARG A 95 21.01 10.05 -8.90
C ARG A 95 20.03 9.56 -9.95
N ASN A 96 19.55 8.33 -9.81
CA ASN A 96 18.48 7.81 -10.63
C ASN A 96 17.16 8.07 -9.91
N ASP A 97 16.30 8.88 -10.52
CA ASP A 97 14.93 9.03 -10.05
C ASP A 97 14.19 7.70 -10.24
N LEU A 98 13.47 7.27 -9.21
CA LEU A 98 12.71 6.03 -9.26
C LEU A 98 11.58 6.18 -10.27
N ASN A 99 11.58 5.31 -11.28
CA ASN A 99 10.49 5.27 -12.24
C ASN A 99 9.21 4.81 -11.53
N PRO A 100 8.11 5.60 -11.56
CA PRO A 100 6.86 5.20 -10.94
C PRO A 100 6.30 3.86 -11.43
N GLU A 101 6.65 3.47 -12.67
CA GLU A 101 6.27 2.18 -13.27
C GLU A 101 6.92 0.95 -12.61
N ASP A 102 8.01 1.14 -11.87
CA ASP A 102 8.65 0.06 -11.12
C ASP A 102 7.85 -0.32 -9.85
N VAL A 103 6.98 0.57 -9.38
CA VAL A 103 6.07 0.31 -8.25
C VAL A 103 4.86 -0.47 -8.73
N LYS A 104 4.93 -1.79 -8.58
CA LYS A 104 3.89 -2.70 -9.10
C LYS A 104 2.92 -3.19 -8.05
N ARG A 105 3.21 -2.96 -6.77
CA ARG A 105 2.37 -3.45 -5.67
C ARG A 105 2.22 -2.39 -4.60
N PHE A 106 1.05 -2.37 -3.98
CA PHE A 106 0.75 -1.54 -2.82
C PHE A 106 0.29 -2.43 -1.70
N ARG A 107 0.84 -2.23 -0.50
CA ARG A 107 0.37 -2.87 0.71
C ARG A 107 -0.61 -1.95 1.40
N ILE A 108 -1.75 -2.48 1.81
CA ILE A 108 -2.76 -1.75 2.56
C ILE A 108 -2.88 -2.41 3.93
N LYS A 109 -2.93 -1.58 4.97
CA LYS A 109 -3.29 -2.00 6.33
C LYS A 109 -4.72 -1.57 6.62
N GLU A 110 -5.55 -2.53 6.99
CA GLU A 110 -6.98 -2.35 7.20
C GLU A 110 -7.38 -2.86 8.58
N VAL A 111 -8.41 -2.21 9.14
CA VAL A 111 -9.11 -2.66 10.35
C VAL A 111 -10.51 -3.05 9.92
N TRP A 112 -10.83 -4.32 10.15
CA TRP A 112 -12.16 -4.87 10.00
C TRP A 112 -12.78 -4.89 11.39
N PHE A 113 -13.94 -4.29 11.55
CA PHE A 113 -14.62 -4.26 12.84
C PHE A 113 -16.12 -4.37 12.68
N PHE A 114 -16.76 -4.99 13.65
CA PHE A 114 -18.21 -5.09 13.70
C PHE A 114 -18.75 -4.00 14.63
N ASP A 115 -19.58 -3.14 14.07
CA ASP A 115 -20.24 -2.05 14.78
C ASP A 115 -21.58 -2.56 15.33
N GLU A 116 -21.73 -2.57 16.66
CA GLU A 116 -22.97 -3.01 17.32
C GLU A 116 -24.15 -2.07 17.06
N GLU A 117 -23.91 -0.76 16.84
CA GLU A 117 -25.01 0.19 16.63
C GLU A 117 -25.66 -0.02 15.25
N THR A 118 -24.85 -0.28 14.22
CA THR A 118 -25.35 -0.49 12.86
C THR A 118 -25.55 -1.96 12.50
N SER A 119 -25.08 -2.88 13.34
CA SER A 119 -25.04 -4.33 13.08
C SER A 119 -24.38 -4.69 11.75
N THR A 120 -23.38 -3.90 11.31
CA THR A 120 -22.70 -4.13 10.02
C THR A 120 -21.21 -4.29 10.22
N LEU A 121 -20.59 -5.17 9.43
CA LEU A 121 -19.15 -5.23 9.32
C LEU A 121 -18.65 -4.01 8.53
N GLN A 122 -17.84 -3.18 9.17
CA GLN A 122 -17.20 -2.02 8.55
C GLN A 122 -15.72 -2.27 8.36
N VAL A 123 -15.16 -1.66 7.31
CA VAL A 123 -13.72 -1.72 7.06
C VAL A 123 -13.16 -0.32 6.94
N ARG A 124 -12.04 -0.09 7.64
CA ARG A 124 -11.30 1.17 7.59
C ARG A 124 -9.88 0.92 7.15
N ILE A 125 -9.45 1.68 6.15
CA ILE A 125 -8.04 1.69 5.74
C ILE A 125 -7.28 2.58 6.71
N LEU A 126 -6.23 2.03 7.33
CA LEU A 126 -5.34 2.79 8.22
C LEU A 126 -4.17 3.40 7.45
N GLY A 127 -3.63 2.65 6.48
CA GLY A 127 -2.51 3.15 5.71
C GLY A 127 -2.20 2.34 4.48
N ILE A 128 -1.41 2.97 3.62
CA ILE A 128 -1.01 2.47 2.31
C ILE A 128 0.50 2.58 2.19
N ALA A 129 1.16 1.55 1.69
CA ALA A 129 2.60 1.55 1.46
C ALA A 129 2.93 1.07 0.04
N PRO A 130 3.60 1.89 -0.79
CA PRO A 130 4.15 1.42 -2.06
C PRO A 130 5.29 0.42 -1.82
N LEU A 131 5.32 -0.64 -2.62
CA LEU A 131 6.32 -1.69 -2.59
C LEU A 131 7.24 -1.57 -3.82
N ILE A 132 8.55 -1.65 -3.58
CA ILE A 132 9.56 -1.73 -4.64
C ILE A 132 10.11 -3.16 -4.73
N ASP A 133 10.31 -3.63 -5.95
CA ASP A 133 10.97 -4.91 -6.23
C ASP A 133 12.50 -4.73 -6.12
N VAL A 134 13.11 -5.32 -5.08
CA VAL A 134 14.58 -5.34 -4.95
C VAL A 134 15.11 -6.46 -5.84
N LYS A 135 15.94 -6.07 -6.82
CA LYS A 135 16.61 -6.99 -7.74
C LYS A 135 18.04 -7.23 -7.28
N ASP A 136 18.58 -8.40 -7.60
CA ASP A 136 19.99 -8.74 -7.41
C ASP A 136 20.87 -8.14 -8.52
N ASP A 137 22.20 -8.21 -8.40
CA ASP A 137 23.15 -7.69 -9.40
C ASP A 137 22.94 -8.32 -10.80
N ALA A 138 22.34 -9.51 -10.84
CA ALA A 138 21.97 -10.22 -12.07
C ALA A 138 20.58 -9.83 -12.64
N GLY A 139 19.88 -8.87 -12.03
CA GLY A 139 18.55 -8.41 -12.44
C GLY A 139 17.38 -9.31 -12.01
N ASN A 140 17.66 -10.37 -11.24
CA ASN A 140 16.64 -11.29 -10.74
C ASN A 140 15.88 -10.70 -9.55
N PHE A 141 14.56 -10.91 -9.49
CA PHE A 141 13.74 -10.51 -8.34
C PHE A 141 14.19 -11.27 -7.08
N ARG A 142 14.46 -10.53 -6.00
CA ARG A 142 14.88 -11.10 -4.73
C ARG A 142 13.78 -11.04 -3.68
N TYR A 143 13.29 -9.84 -3.39
CA TYR A 143 12.19 -9.60 -2.46
C TYR A 143 11.55 -8.24 -2.71
N GLU A 144 10.34 -8.07 -2.21
CA GLU A 144 9.63 -6.79 -2.21
C GLU A 144 9.89 -6.04 -0.90
N LYS A 145 10.16 -4.73 -0.99
CA LYS A 145 10.41 -3.87 0.18
C LYS A 145 9.39 -2.72 0.21
N PRO A 146 8.69 -2.49 1.33
CA PRO A 146 7.88 -1.28 1.49
C PRO A 146 8.79 -0.06 1.60
N MET A 147 8.43 1.02 0.91
CA MET A 147 9.19 2.28 0.95
C MET A 147 8.84 3.06 2.23
N PHE A 148 7.60 3.52 2.32
CA PHE A 148 7.06 4.27 3.45
C PHE A 148 5.59 3.93 3.65
N TRP A 149 5.09 4.15 4.86
CA TRP A 149 3.67 4.05 5.18
C TRP A 149 3.01 5.44 5.08
N VAL A 150 1.92 5.54 4.35
CA VAL A 150 1.06 6.73 4.32
C VAL A 150 -0.10 6.50 5.27
N TYR A 151 -0.33 7.43 6.19
CA TYR A 151 -1.52 7.39 7.03
C TYR A 151 -2.74 7.81 6.21
N TYR A 152 -3.63 6.85 5.94
CA TYR A 152 -4.72 7.04 5.00
C TYR A 152 -5.74 8.11 5.44
N PRO A 153 -6.14 8.21 6.73
CA PRO A 153 -7.08 9.25 7.16
C PRO A 153 -6.64 10.69 6.84
N GLU A 154 -5.35 10.98 6.88
CA GLU A 154 -4.79 12.28 6.43
C GLU A 154 -4.77 12.36 4.89
N ALA A 155 -4.37 11.28 4.22
CA ALA A 155 -4.29 11.26 2.76
C ALA A 155 -5.64 11.39 2.04
N ARG A 156 -6.76 11.12 2.71
CA ARG A 156 -8.11 11.22 2.12
C ARG A 156 -8.37 12.56 1.45
N GLU A 157 -7.98 13.67 2.07
CA GLU A 157 -8.24 14.99 1.50
C GLU A 157 -7.51 15.20 0.17
N VAL A 158 -6.28 14.69 0.07
CA VAL A 158 -5.49 14.74 -1.17
C VAL A 158 -6.09 13.78 -2.21
N LEU A 159 -6.42 12.56 -1.81
CA LEU A 159 -6.98 11.54 -2.70
C LEU A 159 -8.39 11.89 -3.22
N ALA A 160 -9.16 12.69 -2.48
CA ALA A 160 -10.47 13.19 -2.91
C ALA A 160 -10.34 14.29 -4.00
N ARG A 161 -9.20 14.98 -4.07
CA ARG A 161 -8.93 15.99 -5.11
C ARG A 161 -8.41 15.37 -6.40
N GLU A 162 -7.77 14.20 -6.29
CA GLU A 162 -7.16 13.48 -7.39
C GLU A 162 -8.15 12.55 -8.07
N ARG A 163 -8.20 12.61 -9.41
CA ARG A 163 -9.15 11.85 -10.23
C ARG A 163 -8.52 10.56 -10.73
N VAL A 164 -9.33 9.50 -10.76
CA VAL A 164 -8.93 8.22 -11.34
C VAL A 164 -9.34 8.17 -12.81
N PHE A 165 -8.46 7.63 -13.64
CA PHE A 165 -8.79 7.34 -15.03
C PHE A 165 -9.82 6.20 -15.11
N ASN A 166 -11.00 6.48 -15.68
CA ASN A 166 -12.08 5.52 -15.85
C ASN A 166 -12.27 5.14 -17.31
N VAL A 167 -11.96 3.89 -17.67
CA VAL A 167 -12.08 3.39 -19.05
C VAL A 167 -13.54 3.33 -19.55
N GLY A 168 -14.51 3.21 -18.63
CA GLY A 168 -15.91 2.96 -18.98
C GLY A 168 -16.83 4.18 -18.95
N ASN A 169 -16.43 5.28 -18.30
CA ASN A 169 -17.27 6.46 -18.14
C ASN A 169 -16.46 7.73 -17.84
N ASP A 170 -16.13 8.51 -18.88
CA ASP A 170 -15.47 9.82 -18.74
C ASP A 170 -16.37 10.90 -18.13
N ALA A 171 -17.69 10.69 -18.08
CA ALA A 171 -18.66 11.69 -17.64
C ALA A 171 -18.81 11.77 -16.12
N SER A 172 -18.43 10.71 -15.39
CA SER A 172 -18.43 10.70 -13.92
C SER A 172 -17.00 10.47 -13.43
N PRO A 173 -16.24 11.53 -13.10
CA PRO A 173 -14.90 11.36 -12.55
C PRO A 173 -15.02 10.74 -11.16
N VAL A 174 -14.51 9.53 -11.00
CA VAL A 174 -14.36 8.86 -9.70
C VAL A 174 -13.04 9.34 -9.10
N THR A 175 -13.01 9.63 -7.80
CA THR A 175 -11.80 10.07 -7.10
C THR A 175 -11.03 8.87 -6.51
N TRP A 176 -9.75 9.08 -6.17
CA TRP A 176 -8.98 8.02 -5.51
C TRP A 176 -9.55 7.67 -4.13
N GLU A 177 -10.13 8.65 -3.43
CA GLU A 177 -10.86 8.39 -2.18
C GLU A 177 -12.03 7.45 -2.43
N ASP A 178 -12.87 7.72 -3.44
CA ASP A 178 -14.05 6.89 -3.73
C ASP A 178 -13.66 5.42 -4.01
N ILE A 179 -12.60 5.18 -4.80
CA ILE A 179 -12.12 3.82 -5.09
C ILE A 179 -11.67 3.10 -3.82
N MET A 180 -10.97 3.80 -2.92
CA MET A 180 -10.45 3.21 -1.70
C MET A 180 -11.55 2.94 -0.68
N GLU A 181 -12.50 3.86 -0.50
CA GLU A 181 -13.66 3.70 0.39
C GLU A 181 -14.63 2.62 -0.11
N MET A 182 -14.93 2.60 -1.42
CA MET A 182 -15.76 1.55 -2.02
C MET A 182 -15.02 0.20 -2.13
N ARG A 183 -13.72 0.17 -1.80
CA ARG A 183 -12.83 -0.98 -1.98
C ARG A 183 -12.89 -1.54 -3.40
N PHE A 184 -12.96 -0.67 -4.39
CA PHE A 184 -13.03 -1.04 -5.80
C PHE A 184 -11.63 -1.37 -6.35
N PHE A 185 -10.96 -2.34 -5.72
CA PHE A 185 -9.68 -2.89 -6.13
C PHE A 185 -9.61 -4.38 -5.81
N SER A 186 -8.81 -5.12 -6.58
CA SER A 186 -8.53 -6.52 -6.30
C SER A 186 -7.27 -6.63 -5.43
N SER A 187 -7.31 -7.50 -4.43
CA SER A 187 -6.21 -7.66 -3.47
C SER A 187 -6.25 -9.02 -2.80
N TYR A 188 -5.09 -9.49 -2.34
CA TYR A 188 -4.96 -10.72 -1.56
C TYR A 188 -4.42 -10.44 -0.16
N ILE A 189 -4.76 -11.31 0.79
CA ILE A 189 -4.30 -11.18 2.18
C ILE A 189 -2.83 -11.59 2.28
N TYR A 190 -2.03 -10.69 2.85
CA TYR A 190 -0.59 -10.88 3.08
C TYR A 190 -0.28 -11.28 4.52
N LYS A 191 -1.00 -10.67 5.47
CA LYS A 191 -0.84 -10.89 6.91
C LYS A 191 -2.19 -10.64 7.58
N GLU A 192 -2.48 -11.44 8.60
CA GLU A 192 -3.57 -11.17 9.54
C GLU A 192 -3.01 -10.94 10.94
N SER A 193 -3.76 -10.21 11.76
CA SER A 193 -3.46 -10.07 13.19
C SER A 193 -3.52 -11.44 13.86
N ASN A 194 -2.38 -11.92 14.33
CA ASN A 194 -2.27 -13.17 15.07
C ASN A 194 -1.31 -13.06 16.26
N VAL A 195 -1.43 -13.99 17.21
CA VAL A 195 -0.68 -13.99 18.48
C VAL A 195 0.84 -13.94 18.28
N ARG A 196 1.34 -14.50 17.17
CA ARG A 196 2.78 -14.57 16.87
C ARG A 196 3.25 -13.50 15.90
N ASP A 197 2.36 -12.59 15.49
CA ASP A 197 2.58 -11.57 14.46
C ASP A 197 3.21 -12.08 13.15
N ARG A 198 2.98 -13.36 12.82
CA ARG A 198 3.59 -14.00 11.63
C ARG A 198 2.83 -13.65 10.36
N ARG A 199 3.55 -13.52 9.25
CA ARG A 199 2.97 -13.34 7.92
C ARG A 199 2.58 -14.70 7.34
N LEU A 200 1.66 -14.72 6.37
CA LEU A 200 1.28 -15.97 5.71
C LEU A 200 2.48 -16.64 5.02
N GLN A 201 3.37 -15.82 4.44
CA GLN A 201 4.61 -16.26 3.79
C GLN A 201 5.63 -16.90 4.74
N ASP A 202 5.53 -16.68 6.07
CA ASP A 202 6.49 -17.22 7.02
C ASP A 202 6.28 -18.72 7.29
N TYR A 203 5.10 -19.26 6.96
CA TYR A 203 4.72 -20.65 7.26
C TYR A 203 4.04 -21.38 6.10
N LEU A 204 3.65 -20.70 5.02
CA LEU A 204 3.07 -21.29 3.81
C LEU A 204 3.84 -20.85 2.57
N SER A 205 3.77 -21.68 1.53
CA SER A 205 4.41 -21.42 0.25
C SER A 205 3.54 -21.87 -0.92
N GLY A 206 3.65 -21.17 -2.06
CA GLY A 206 2.99 -21.56 -3.30
C GLY A 206 1.46 -21.49 -3.22
N VAL A 207 0.80 -22.56 -3.64
CA VAL A 207 -0.68 -22.63 -3.74
C VAL A 207 -1.34 -22.54 -2.36
N ASP A 208 -0.72 -23.12 -1.34
CA ASP A 208 -1.28 -23.14 0.02
C ASP A 208 -1.44 -21.74 0.61
N LEU A 209 -0.56 -20.81 0.22
CA LEU A 209 -0.66 -19.41 0.65
C LEU A 209 -1.92 -18.74 0.09
N LEU A 210 -2.23 -18.99 -1.18
CA LEU A 210 -3.44 -18.43 -1.81
C LEU A 210 -4.70 -19.05 -1.21
N LEU A 211 -4.69 -20.35 -0.94
CA LEU A 211 -5.79 -21.04 -0.29
C LEU A 211 -6.04 -20.52 1.13
N GLU A 212 -4.99 -20.32 1.92
CA GLU A 212 -5.12 -19.77 3.27
C GLU A 212 -5.59 -18.31 3.24
N ALA A 213 -5.08 -17.49 2.32
CA ALA A 213 -5.56 -16.13 2.13
C ALA A 213 -7.07 -16.09 1.81
N SER A 214 -7.53 -16.94 0.89
CA SER A 214 -8.96 -17.06 0.58
C SER A 214 -9.78 -17.62 1.74
N LYS A 215 -9.21 -18.52 2.53
CA LYS A 215 -9.87 -19.07 3.72
C LYS A 215 -10.08 -18.01 4.80
N ILE A 216 -9.05 -17.20 5.10
CA ILE A 216 -9.17 -16.10 6.06
C ILE A 216 -10.24 -15.10 5.60
N GLU A 217 -10.28 -14.79 4.30
CA GLU A 217 -11.31 -13.93 3.72
C GLU A 217 -12.73 -14.52 3.89
N GLN A 218 -12.90 -15.82 3.63
CA GLN A 218 -14.17 -16.51 3.86
C GLN A 218 -14.55 -16.55 5.35
N GLU A 219 -13.59 -16.74 6.25
CA GLU A 219 -13.86 -16.73 7.70
C GLU A 219 -14.40 -15.38 8.17
N ILE A 220 -13.87 -14.27 7.66
CA ILE A 220 -14.36 -12.92 7.99
C ILE A 220 -15.77 -12.69 7.45
N PHE A 221 -16.03 -13.15 6.22
CA PHE A 221 -17.36 -13.04 5.62
C PHE A 221 -18.40 -13.93 6.31
N ASN A 222 -18.02 -15.16 6.68
CA ASN A 222 -18.91 -16.08 7.41
C ASN A 222 -19.20 -15.55 8.82
N PHE A 223 -18.21 -14.95 9.49
CA PHE A 223 -18.42 -14.32 10.79
C PHE A 223 -19.50 -13.23 10.73
N GLU A 224 -19.48 -12.40 9.68
CA GLU A 224 -20.57 -11.45 9.43
C GLU A 224 -21.90 -12.18 9.29
N HIS A 225 -22.00 -13.17 8.39
CA HIS A 225 -23.24 -13.90 8.13
C HIS A 225 -23.82 -14.58 9.37
N ASP A 226 -22.98 -15.18 10.21
CA ASP A 226 -23.40 -15.89 11.41
C ASP A 226 -24.03 -14.93 12.44
N LEU A 227 -23.54 -13.68 12.53
CA LEU A 227 -24.11 -12.63 13.39
C LEU A 227 -25.51 -12.17 12.93
N TRP A 228 -25.85 -12.30 11.64
CA TRP A 228 -27.20 -12.03 11.12
C TRP A 228 -28.19 -13.18 11.33
N SER A 229 -27.70 -14.40 11.62
CA SER A 229 -28.52 -15.62 11.64
C SER A 229 -29.29 -15.89 12.95
N TYR A 230 -29.30 -14.93 13.89
CA TYR A 230 -29.92 -15.06 15.22
C TYR A 230 -31.05 -14.06 15.47
#